data_AF-A0A2D4NM11-F1
#
_entry.id   AF-A0A2D4NM11-F1
#
_cell.length_a   1.000
_cell.length_b   1.000
_cell.length_c   1.000
_cell.angle_alpha   90.00
_cell.angle_beta   90.00
_cell.angle_gamma   90.00
#
_symmetry.space_group_name_H-M   'P 1'
#
loop_
_entity.id
_entity.type
_entity.pdbx_description
1 polymer ?
#
loop_
_entity_poly.entity_id
_entity_poly.type
_entity_poly.pdbx_seq_one_letter_code
_entity_poly.pdbx_strand_id
1 'polypeptide(L)'
;STTEQQSSEASPSSNSNSSTYYEAVEAEAANKYEPVSPHWFYCRTVDSREKWIPFSEQDSEKLETAYQSSKHCKELIVPTEGGRYDVHLKKRVRYAVYWEEAESEVRRCTWFYKGDKDNRYIPYPENFSEQLEDTYMICVTLDEWNTSV
;
A
#
# COMPACT_ATOMS: atom_id res chain seq x y z
N SER A 1 74.96 25.18 -26.36
CA SER A 1 74.64 25.11 -24.92
C SER A 1 73.60 24.04 -24.69
N THR A 2 73.90 23.22 -23.69
CA THR A 2 73.29 21.95 -23.26
C THR A 2 71.95 22.14 -22.55
N THR A 3 71.08 21.13 -22.70
CA THR A 3 69.97 20.57 -21.88
C THR A 3 69.50 21.27 -20.59
N GLU A 4 68.18 21.30 -20.32
CA GLU A 4 67.55 20.61 -19.16
C GLU A 4 66.00 20.58 -19.18
N GLN A 5 65.45 19.39 -18.90
CA GLN A 5 64.06 19.06 -18.56
C GLN A 5 63.84 19.20 -17.05
N GLN A 6 62.64 19.59 -16.60
CA GLN A 6 62.14 19.14 -15.29
C GLN A 6 60.60 19.08 -15.22
N SER A 7 60.10 17.92 -14.80
CA SER A 7 58.69 17.57 -14.51
C SER A 7 58.27 17.94 -13.09
N SER A 8 56.97 18.15 -12.85
CA SER A 8 56.26 17.89 -11.57
C SER A 8 54.74 18.01 -11.81
N GLU A 9 54.06 16.86 -11.90
CA GLU A 9 53.12 16.30 -10.89
C GLU A 9 51.72 16.94 -10.88
N ALA A 10 50.77 16.25 -11.52
CA ALA A 10 49.35 16.51 -11.38
C ALA A 10 48.79 15.67 -10.21
N SER A 11 48.26 16.34 -9.19
CA SER A 11 47.50 15.72 -8.10
C SER A 11 46.13 15.21 -8.59
N PRO A 12 45.66 14.02 -8.17
CA PRO A 12 44.30 13.59 -8.44
C PRO A 12 43.35 14.18 -7.39
N SER A 13 42.64 15.27 -7.73
CA SER A 13 41.57 15.78 -6.87
C SER A 13 40.29 14.96 -7.10
N SER A 14 40.03 14.07 -6.14
CA SER A 14 38.75 13.62 -5.60
C SER A 14 37.52 13.64 -6.53
N ASN A 15 37.12 12.43 -6.93
CA ASN A 15 35.85 12.07 -7.54
C ASN A 15 34.64 12.73 -6.83
N SER A 16 33.98 13.68 -7.51
CA SER A 16 32.65 14.20 -7.13
C SER A 16 31.50 13.24 -7.50
N ASN A 17 31.79 11.98 -7.78
CA ASN A 17 30.82 11.00 -8.30
C ASN A 17 30.16 10.16 -7.19
N SER A 18 30.49 10.44 -5.93
CA SER A 18 30.03 9.64 -4.79
C SER A 18 28.54 9.85 -4.52
N SER A 19 28.02 11.09 -4.66
CA SER A 19 26.62 11.41 -4.38
C SER A 19 25.65 10.74 -5.35
N THR A 20 26.00 10.73 -6.64
CA THR A 20 25.17 10.17 -7.71
C THR A 20 25.14 8.64 -7.70
N TYR A 21 26.16 7.98 -7.16
CA TYR A 21 26.13 6.53 -7.00
C TYR A 21 25.14 6.11 -5.91
N TYR A 22 25.20 6.72 -4.72
CA TYR A 22 24.27 6.41 -3.63
C TYR A 22 22.82 6.76 -3.99
N GLU A 23 22.59 7.89 -4.68
CA GLU A 23 21.26 8.24 -5.21
C GLU A 23 20.79 7.25 -6.29
N ALA A 24 21.70 6.73 -7.13
CA ALA A 24 21.38 5.73 -8.14
C ALA A 24 21.07 4.34 -7.54
N VAL A 25 21.81 3.89 -6.51
CA VAL A 25 21.47 2.63 -5.82
C VAL A 25 20.20 2.75 -4.98
N GLU A 26 19.89 3.91 -4.39
CA GLU A 26 18.59 4.15 -3.74
C GLU A 26 17.44 4.16 -4.76
N ALA A 27 17.64 4.79 -5.93
CA ALA A 27 16.65 4.79 -7.01
C ALA A 27 16.47 3.41 -7.65
N GLU A 28 17.54 2.62 -7.81
CA GLU A 28 17.46 1.23 -8.27
C GLU A 28 16.81 0.30 -7.23
N ALA A 29 17.04 0.53 -5.94
CA ALA A 29 16.35 -0.18 -4.86
C ALA A 29 14.85 0.18 -4.84
N ALA A 30 14.49 1.45 -5.03
CA ALA A 30 13.11 1.90 -5.18
C ALA A 30 12.43 1.33 -6.44
N ASN A 31 13.19 1.04 -7.51
CA ASN A 31 12.69 0.42 -8.74
C ASN A 31 12.38 -1.09 -8.61
N LYS A 32 12.74 -1.75 -7.50
CA LYS A 32 12.45 -3.18 -7.29
C LYS A 32 11.06 -3.44 -6.70
N TYR A 33 10.41 -2.41 -6.16
CA TYR A 33 9.18 -2.55 -5.40
C TYR A 33 8.06 -1.68 -5.97
N GLU A 34 6.95 -2.32 -6.31
CA GLU A 34 5.70 -1.65 -6.68
C GLU A 34 4.69 -1.86 -5.54
N PRO A 35 4.14 -0.78 -4.93
CA PRO A 35 3.15 -0.90 -3.87
C PRO A 35 1.89 -1.64 -4.34
N VAL A 36 1.34 -2.48 -3.47
CA VAL A 36 0.14 -3.24 -3.82
C VAL A 36 -1.07 -2.31 -3.87
N SER A 37 -1.83 -2.39 -4.98
CA SER A 37 -3.08 -1.65 -5.11
C SER A 37 -4.13 -2.16 -4.09
N PRO A 38 -4.67 -1.28 -3.24
CA PRO A 38 -5.64 -1.66 -2.22
C PRO A 38 -7.00 -2.01 -2.84
N HIS A 39 -7.65 -2.99 -2.25
CA HIS A 39 -9.00 -3.40 -2.61
C HIS A 39 -9.96 -3.13 -1.45
N TRP A 40 -11.19 -2.74 -1.78
CA TRP A 40 -12.22 -2.44 -0.79
C TRP A 40 -13.24 -3.57 -0.72
N PHE A 41 -13.61 -3.96 0.50
CA PHE A 41 -14.60 -5.00 0.76
C PHE A 41 -15.60 -4.55 1.81
N TYR A 42 -16.78 -5.14 1.80
CA TYR A 42 -17.73 -5.08 2.91
C TYR A 42 -18.04 -6.47 3.43
N CYS A 43 -18.27 -6.57 4.74
CA CYS A 43 -18.66 -7.81 5.39
C CYS A 43 -20.18 -7.94 5.39
N ARG A 44 -20.69 -9.04 4.85
CA ARG A 44 -22.09 -9.42 4.93
C ARG A 44 -22.24 -10.68 5.78
N THR A 45 -23.10 -10.61 6.79
CA THR A 45 -23.44 -11.79 7.60
C THR A 45 -24.62 -12.52 6.97
N VAL A 46 -24.43 -13.79 6.61
CA VAL A 46 -25.48 -14.68 6.10
C VAL A 46 -25.41 -15.97 6.90
N ASP A 47 -26.52 -16.42 7.48
CA ASP A 47 -26.60 -17.64 8.30
C ASP A 47 -25.52 -17.71 9.41
N SER A 48 -25.31 -16.59 10.11
CA SER A 48 -24.28 -16.42 11.15
C SER A 48 -22.83 -16.63 10.67
N ARG A 49 -22.59 -16.59 9.35
CA ARG A 49 -21.25 -16.60 8.76
C ARG A 49 -20.97 -15.28 8.08
N GLU A 50 -19.79 -14.75 8.36
CA GLU A 50 -19.29 -13.54 7.72
C GLU A 50 -18.76 -13.86 6.33
N LYS A 51 -19.12 -13.03 5.36
CA LYS A 51 -18.60 -13.08 4.00
C LYS A 51 -18.11 -11.71 3.60
N TRP A 52 -16.82 -11.63 3.27
CA TRP A 52 -16.22 -10.45 2.67
C TRP A 52 -16.54 -10.41 1.17
N ILE A 53 -17.17 -9.32 0.73
CA ILE A 53 -17.60 -9.11 -0.65
C ILE A 53 -16.87 -7.88 -1.20
N PRO A 54 -16.20 -7.98 -2.36
CA PRO A 54 -15.53 -6.83 -2.95
C PRO A 54 -16.56 -5.79 -3.41
N PHE A 55 -16.21 -4.51 -3.26
CA PHE A 55 -16.92 -3.44 -3.94
C PHE A 55 -16.68 -3.53 -5.45
N SER A 56 -17.52 -2.85 -6.24
CA SER A 56 -17.24 -2.66 -7.66
C SER A 56 -15.91 -1.93 -7.85
N GLU A 57 -15.27 -2.07 -9.00
CA GLU A 57 -14.04 -1.34 -9.35
C GLU A 57 -14.26 0.17 -9.21
N GLN A 58 -15.35 0.68 -9.80
CA GLN A 58 -15.72 2.09 -9.72
C GLN A 58 -15.92 2.59 -8.27
N ASP A 59 -16.60 1.81 -7.43
CA ASP A 59 -16.80 2.21 -6.04
C ASP A 59 -15.50 2.10 -5.23
N SER A 60 -14.66 1.10 -5.51
CA SER A 60 -13.35 0.94 -4.87
C SER A 60 -12.43 2.13 -5.17
N GLU A 61 -12.37 2.58 -6.43
CA GLU A 61 -11.60 3.76 -6.84
C GLU A 61 -12.07 5.04 -6.14
N LYS A 62 -13.39 5.24 -6.05
CA LYS A 62 -13.97 6.39 -5.34
C LYS A 62 -13.62 6.34 -3.86
N LEU A 63 -13.76 5.18 -3.22
CA LEU A 63 -13.41 4.98 -1.81
C LEU A 63 -11.93 5.26 -1.58
N GLU A 64 -11.04 4.75 -2.43
CA GLU A 64 -9.60 4.98 -2.31
C GLU A 64 -9.23 6.46 -2.51
N THR A 65 -9.77 7.10 -3.56
CA THR A 65 -9.54 8.52 -3.84
C THR A 65 -9.97 9.39 -2.65
N ALA A 66 -11.15 9.10 -2.10
CA ALA A 66 -11.67 9.80 -0.93
C ALA A 66 -10.82 9.51 0.32
N TYR A 67 -10.39 8.27 0.51
CA TYR A 67 -9.53 7.88 1.62
C TYR A 67 -8.20 8.65 1.60
N GLN A 68 -7.52 8.71 0.44
CA GLN A 68 -6.23 9.37 0.27
C GLN A 68 -6.30 10.90 0.43
N SER A 69 -7.39 11.53 -0.04
CA SER A 69 -7.55 12.99 0.00
C SER A 69 -7.93 13.56 1.37
N SER A 70 -8.33 12.72 2.33
CA SER A 70 -9.07 13.14 3.52
C SER A 70 -8.31 13.05 4.84
N LYS A 71 -6.99 13.24 4.83
CA LYS A 71 -6.15 13.16 6.04
C LYS A 71 -6.68 14.04 7.20
N HIS A 72 -7.41 15.12 6.91
CA HIS A 72 -7.90 16.08 7.90
C HIS A 72 -9.44 16.23 7.99
N CYS A 73 -10.22 15.51 7.18
CA CYS A 73 -11.69 15.60 7.24
C CYS A 73 -12.23 14.77 8.41
N LYS A 74 -13.07 15.36 9.26
CA LYS A 74 -13.70 14.66 10.40
C LYS A 74 -14.71 13.60 9.95
N GLU A 75 -15.38 13.84 8.85
CA GLU A 75 -16.37 12.95 8.27
C GLU A 75 -16.11 12.83 6.78
N LEU A 76 -16.16 11.59 6.29
CA LEU A 76 -15.99 11.28 4.89
C LEU A 76 -16.96 10.16 4.54
N ILE A 77 -18.00 10.55 3.80
CA ILE A 77 -19.07 9.67 3.35
C ILE A 77 -18.96 9.55 1.84
N VAL A 78 -18.96 8.31 1.35
CA VAL A 78 -18.89 8.00 -0.07
C VAL A 78 -20.11 7.17 -0.47
N PRO A 79 -20.95 7.64 -1.40
CA PRO A 79 -22.05 6.85 -1.91
C PRO A 79 -21.51 5.73 -2.80
N THR A 80 -22.02 4.52 -2.59
CA THR A 80 -21.64 3.29 -3.28
C THR A 80 -22.87 2.60 -3.85
N GLU A 81 -22.67 1.63 -4.76
CA GLU A 81 -23.75 0.82 -5.31
C GLU A 81 -24.87 1.66 -5.98
N GLY A 82 -24.50 2.77 -6.62
CA GLY A 82 -25.44 3.70 -7.25
C GLY A 82 -26.19 4.60 -6.25
N GLY A 83 -25.63 4.83 -5.06
CA GLY A 83 -26.23 5.67 -4.01
C GLY A 83 -27.18 4.93 -3.08
N ARG A 84 -27.28 3.60 -3.22
CA ARG A 84 -28.10 2.75 -2.35
C ARG A 84 -27.48 2.57 -0.96
N TYR A 85 -26.16 2.70 -0.88
CA TYR A 85 -25.40 2.56 0.36
C TYR A 85 -24.40 3.71 0.51
N ASP A 86 -24.23 4.18 1.74
CA ASP A 86 -23.21 5.16 2.09
C ASP A 86 -22.12 4.49 2.94
N VAL A 87 -20.86 4.68 2.54
CA VAL A 87 -19.70 4.24 3.31
C VAL A 87 -19.13 5.40 4.10
N HIS A 88 -19.16 5.26 5.43
CA HIS A 88 -18.54 6.20 6.36
C HIS A 88 -17.10 5.77 6.58
N LEU A 89 -16.19 6.31 5.77
CA LEU A 89 -14.80 5.85 5.68
C LEU A 89 -14.07 5.95 7.03
N LYS A 90 -14.29 7.00 7.84
CA LYS A 90 -13.63 7.13 9.15
C LYS A 90 -14.07 6.07 10.16
N LYS A 91 -15.31 5.61 10.06
CA LYS A 91 -15.88 4.58 10.94
C LYS A 91 -15.68 3.17 10.38
N ARG A 92 -15.28 3.04 9.12
CA ARG A 92 -15.14 1.75 8.40
C ARG A 92 -16.44 0.94 8.42
N VAL A 93 -17.56 1.63 8.15
CA VAL A 93 -18.91 1.03 8.13
C VAL A 93 -19.72 1.54 6.96
N ARG A 94 -20.63 0.70 6.47
CA ARG A 94 -21.57 0.97 5.38
C ARG A 94 -23.00 0.91 5.88
N TYR A 95 -23.81 1.89 5.50
CA TYR A 95 -25.23 1.97 5.81
C TYR A 95 -26.09 1.92 4.54
N ALA A 96 -27.24 1.24 4.63
CA ALA A 96 -28.27 1.37 3.62
C ALA A 96 -28.92 2.77 3.72
N VAL A 97 -29.14 3.41 2.57
CA VAL A 97 -29.67 4.79 2.51
C VAL A 97 -31.20 4.80 2.53
N TYR A 98 -31.82 3.83 1.87
CA TYR A 98 -33.27 3.83 1.61
C TYR A 98 -34.05 2.76 2.38
N TRP A 99 -33.38 1.91 3.16
CA TRP A 99 -34.02 0.88 3.97
C TRP A 99 -33.25 0.65 5.27
N GLU A 100 -33.91 0.03 6.25
CA GLU A 100 -33.26 -0.39 7.49
C GLU A 100 -32.52 -1.70 7.26
N GLU A 101 -31.20 -1.66 7.46
CA GLU A 101 -30.31 -2.82 7.43
C GLU A 101 -29.25 -2.62 8.51
N ALA A 102 -28.73 -3.73 9.05
CA ALA A 102 -27.59 -3.66 9.96
C ALA A 102 -26.36 -3.07 9.24
N GLU A 103 -25.61 -2.22 9.95
CA GLU A 103 -24.37 -1.68 9.40
C GLU A 103 -23.38 -2.80 9.06
N SER A 104 -22.72 -2.67 7.92
CA SER A 104 -21.74 -3.65 7.45
C SER A 104 -20.34 -3.09 7.64
N GLU A 105 -19.42 -3.89 8.20
CA GLU A 105 -18.00 -3.50 8.26
C GLU A 105 -17.45 -3.30 6.84
N VAL A 106 -16.63 -2.27 6.66
CA VAL A 106 -15.92 -1.98 5.42
C VAL A 106 -14.42 -2.05 5.68
N ARG A 107 -13.68 -2.68 4.78
CA ARG A 107 -12.25 -2.88 4.96
C ARG A 107 -11.49 -2.59 3.67
N ARG A 108 -10.39 -1.83 3.81
CA ARG A 108 -9.36 -1.61 2.80
C ARG A 108 -8.25 -2.62 3.01
N CYS A 109 -7.88 -3.38 1.99
CA CYS A 109 -6.94 -4.50 2.14
C CYS A 109 -5.99 -4.62 0.95
N THR A 110 -4.73 -4.89 1.26
CA THR A 110 -3.67 -5.25 0.31
C THR A 110 -3.24 -6.71 0.46
N TRP A 111 -3.47 -7.32 1.63
CA TRP A 111 -3.08 -8.69 1.95
C TRP A 111 -4.26 -9.58 2.34
N PHE A 112 -4.18 -10.87 1.96
CA PHE A 112 -5.22 -11.87 2.20
C PHE A 112 -4.62 -13.16 2.77
N TYR A 113 -5.43 -13.90 3.51
CA TYR A 113 -5.10 -15.28 3.90
C TYR A 113 -6.08 -16.27 3.33
N LYS A 114 -5.61 -17.51 3.19
CA LYS A 114 -6.42 -18.63 2.75
C LYS A 114 -7.25 -19.13 3.94
N GLY A 115 -8.57 -19.13 3.81
CA GLY A 115 -9.45 -19.71 4.83
C GLY A 115 -9.32 -21.23 4.94
N ASP A 116 -9.57 -21.77 6.14
CA ASP A 116 -9.34 -23.20 6.44
C ASP A 116 -10.26 -24.18 5.70
N LYS A 117 -11.47 -23.75 5.31
CA LYS A 117 -12.56 -24.67 4.90
C LYS A 117 -13.09 -24.45 3.50
N ASP A 118 -13.09 -23.20 3.04
CA ASP A 118 -13.47 -22.83 1.69
C ASP A 118 -12.23 -22.19 1.08
N ASN A 119 -11.81 -22.58 -0.14
CA ASN A 119 -10.65 -22.05 -0.89
C ASN A 119 -10.83 -20.56 -1.27
N ARG A 120 -11.20 -19.74 -0.29
CA ARG A 120 -11.57 -18.33 -0.35
C ARG A 120 -10.45 -17.57 0.35
N TYR A 121 -10.09 -16.45 -0.26
CA TYR A 121 -9.18 -15.49 0.32
C TYR A 121 -9.97 -14.54 1.21
N ILE A 122 -9.52 -14.37 2.45
CA ILE A 122 -10.14 -13.48 3.43
C ILE A 122 -9.19 -12.29 3.64
N PRO A 123 -9.69 -11.06 3.54
CA PRO A 123 -8.87 -9.87 3.80
C PRO A 123 -8.36 -9.84 5.24
N TYR A 124 -7.05 -9.63 5.40
CA TYR A 124 -6.51 -9.30 6.71
C TYR A 124 -7.06 -7.95 7.21
N PRO A 125 -7.11 -7.72 8.54
CA PRO A 125 -7.33 -6.38 9.08
C PRO A 125 -6.39 -5.35 8.43
N GLU A 126 -6.88 -4.12 8.24
CA GLU A 126 -6.15 -3.08 7.52
C GLU A 126 -4.79 -2.79 8.17
N ASN A 127 -4.76 -2.59 9.49
CA ASN A 127 -3.53 -2.34 10.26
C ASN A 127 -2.49 -3.48 10.16
N PHE A 128 -2.96 -4.73 10.02
CA PHE A 128 -2.08 -5.88 9.87
C PHE A 128 -1.58 -5.99 8.44
N SER A 129 -2.42 -5.69 7.46
CA SER A 129 -2.03 -5.60 6.05
C SER A 129 -0.97 -4.52 5.83
N GLU A 130 -1.07 -3.38 6.52
CA GLU A 130 -0.05 -2.32 6.49
C GLU A 130 1.31 -2.81 7.01
N GLN A 131 1.32 -3.54 8.14
CA GLN A 131 2.56 -4.11 8.69
C GLN A 131 3.20 -5.16 7.76
N LEU A 132 2.38 -5.98 7.11
CA LEU A 132 2.84 -6.96 6.13
C LEU A 132 3.45 -6.25 4.91
N GLU A 133 2.81 -5.20 4.42
CA GLU A 133 3.29 -4.39 3.30
C GLU A 133 4.63 -3.71 3.63
N ASP A 134 4.75 -3.08 4.80
CA ASP A 134 5.98 -2.42 5.23
C ASP A 134 7.15 -3.42 5.33
N THR A 135 6.88 -4.60 5.90
CA THR A 135 7.88 -5.66 6.02
C THR A 135 8.28 -6.20 4.64
N TYR A 136 7.30 -6.45 3.77
CA TYR A 136 7.53 -6.93 2.41
C TYR A 136 8.37 -5.92 1.60
N MET A 137 8.03 -4.63 1.66
CA MET A 137 8.81 -3.55 1.05
C MET A 137 10.26 -3.57 1.53
N ILE A 138 10.51 -3.65 2.83
CA ILE A 138 11.87 -3.71 3.40
C ILE A 138 12.63 -4.94 2.87
N CYS A 139 12.02 -6.14 2.92
CA CYS A 139 12.67 -7.36 2.44
C CYS A 139 13.00 -7.31 0.94
N VAL A 140 12.09 -6.80 0.11
CA VAL A 140 12.30 -6.69 -1.35
C VAL A 140 13.38 -5.67 -1.68
N THR A 141 13.40 -4.53 -0.98
CA THR A 141 14.38 -3.47 -1.23
C THR A 141 15.79 -3.85 -0.74
N LEU A 142 15.88 -4.55 0.40
CA LEU A 142 17.16 -4.99 0.98
C LEU A 142 17.67 -6.34 0.46
N ASP A 143 16.86 -7.08 -0.32
CA ASP A 143 17.13 -8.45 -0.75
C ASP A 143 17.38 -9.42 0.42
N GLU A 144 16.90 -9.06 1.62
CA GLU A 144 17.01 -9.83 2.85
C GLU A 144 15.71 -10.63 3.07
N TRP A 145 15.53 -11.67 2.25
CA TRP A 145 14.51 -12.68 2.51
C TRP A 145 15.08 -13.73 3.48
N ASN A 146 14.44 -13.86 4.65
CA ASN A 146 14.65 -14.98 5.59
C ASN A 146 16.08 -15.13 6.15
N THR A 147 16.71 -14.03 6.55
CA THR A 147 17.92 -14.09 7.39
C THR A 147 17.54 -14.58 8.78
N SER A 148 17.83 -15.85 9.06
CA SER A 148 17.80 -16.38 10.42
C SER A 148 18.84 -15.61 11.25
N VAL A 149 18.40 -14.97 12.33
CA VAL A 149 19.29 -14.46 13.39
C VAL A 149 19.82 -15.60 14.25
#